data_AF-A0A6L9IQH5-F1
#
_entry.id   AF-A0A6L9IQH5-F1
#
_cell.length_a   1.000
_cell.length_b   1.000
_cell.length_c   1.000
_cell.angle_alpha   90.00
_cell.angle_beta   90.00
_cell.angle_gamma   90.00
#
_symmetry.space_group_name_H-M   'P 1'
#
loop_
_entity.id
_entity.type
_entity.pdbx_description
1 polymer ?
#
loop_
_entity_poly.entity_id
_entity_poly.type
_entity_poly.pdbx_seq_one_letter_code
_entity_poly.pdbx_strand_id
1 'polypeptide(L)'
;MDLSTTVLLTVIIGSMFLFIQRAEPKRRLLVAVITLLVGVLVRNYTFYRDVHTEAWVALGAALLLNFLFWLLIGRYNPVSSSDEIQVIGMDD
;
A
#
# COMPACT_ATOMS: atom_id res chain seq x y z
N MET A 1 5.30 8.39 23.09
CA MET A 1 5.01 8.48 21.64
C MET A 1 6.26 8.92 20.92
N ASP A 2 6.90 8.01 20.21
CA ASP A 2 8.08 8.32 19.40
C ASP A 2 7.65 8.74 17.98
N LEU A 3 7.95 9.99 17.63
CA LEU A 3 7.62 10.55 16.32
C LEU A 3 8.35 9.80 15.20
N SER A 4 9.61 9.43 15.41
CA SER A 4 10.42 8.73 14.40
C SER A 4 9.82 7.36 14.09
N THR A 5 9.44 6.60 15.12
CA THR A 5 8.77 5.30 14.95
C THR A 5 7.40 5.46 14.29
N THR A 6 6.62 6.48 14.66
CA THR A 6 5.30 6.74 14.07
C THR A 6 5.39 7.06 12.58
N VAL A 7 6.34 7.93 12.19
CA VAL A 7 6.56 8.29 10.78
C VAL A 7 7.01 7.07 9.98
N LEU A 8 7.95 6.28 10.52
CA LEU A 8 8.42 5.06 9.87
C LEU A 8 7.27 4.07 9.62
N LEU A 9 6.46 3.79 10.64
CA LEU A 9 5.30 2.91 10.51
C LEU A 9 4.28 3.47 9.52
N THR A 10 4.08 4.78 9.50
CA THR A 10 3.15 5.44 8.55
C THR A 10 3.62 5.24 7.10
N VAL A 11 4.91 5.40 6.84
CA VAL A 11 5.49 5.19 5.50
C VAL A 11 5.37 3.72 5.09
N ILE A 12 5.70 2.80 5.98
CA ILE A 12 5.62 1.35 5.69
C ILE A 12 4.16 0.95 5.42
N ILE A 13 3.24 1.21 6.34
CA ILE A 13 1.82 0.87 6.19
C ILE A 13 1.20 1.63 5.01
N GLY A 14 1.57 2.88 4.80
CA GLY A 14 1.12 3.70 3.67
C GLY A 14 1.56 3.11 2.34
N SER A 15 2.81 2.65 2.22
CA SER A 15 3.32 2.00 1.01
C SER A 15 2.61 0.68 0.72
N MET A 16 2.30 -0.10 1.75
CA MET A 16 1.51 -1.33 1.64
C MET A 16 0.14 -1.08 1.00
N PHE A 17 -0.58 -0.06 1.48
CA PHE A 17 -1.87 0.32 0.88
C PHE A 17 -1.72 0.83 -0.54
N LEU A 18 -0.70 1.63 -0.84
CA LEU A 18 -0.44 2.12 -2.19
C LEU A 18 -0.19 0.98 -3.17
N PHE A 19 0.59 -0.04 -2.78
CA PHE A 19 0.82 -1.21 -3.63
C PHE A 19 -0.46 -1.98 -3.92
N ILE A 20 -1.32 -2.17 -2.93
CA ILE A 20 -2.61 -2.83 -3.13
C ILE A 20 -3.53 -1.98 -4.03
N GLN A 21 -3.58 -0.66 -3.81
CA GLN A 21 -4.40 0.26 -4.62
C GLN A 21 -3.94 0.33 -6.08
N ARG A 22 -2.63 0.20 -6.33
CA ARG A 22 -2.02 0.32 -7.67
C ARG A 22 -1.73 -1.01 -8.35
N ALA A 23 -2.09 -2.13 -7.72
CA ALA A 23 -1.99 -3.43 -8.34
C ALA A 23 -3.05 -3.62 -9.43
N GLU A 24 -2.64 -4.23 -10.55
CA GLU A 24 -3.54 -4.66 -11.62
C GLU A 24 -4.65 -5.56 -11.04
N PRO A 25 -5.92 -5.42 -11.47
CA PRO A 25 -7.05 -6.21 -10.93
C PRO A 25 -6.80 -7.73 -10.91
N LYS A 26 -6.17 -8.26 -11.96
CA LYS A 26 -5.82 -9.69 -12.10
C LYS A 26 -4.80 -10.16 -11.05
N ARG A 27 -3.87 -9.29 -10.67
CA ARG A 27 -2.75 -9.59 -9.75
C ARG A 27 -2.97 -9.04 -8.34
N ARG A 28 -4.02 -8.25 -8.13
CA ARG A 28 -4.30 -7.55 -6.86
C ARG A 28 -4.40 -8.51 -5.68
N LEU A 29 -4.96 -9.71 -5.86
CA LEU A 29 -5.02 -10.72 -4.80
C LEU A 29 -3.61 -11.17 -4.38
N LEU A 30 -2.74 -11.45 -5.34
CA LEU A 30 -1.36 -11.85 -5.07
C LEU A 30 -0.59 -10.72 -4.37
N VAL A 31 -0.73 -9.48 -4.84
CA VAL A 31 -0.12 -8.31 -4.19
C VAL A 31 -0.66 -8.13 -2.77
N ALA A 32 -1.97 -8.32 -2.55
CA ALA A 32 -2.57 -8.26 -1.23
C ALA A 32 -2.02 -9.34 -0.29
N VAL A 33 -1.83 -10.58 -0.77
CA VAL A 33 -1.24 -11.67 0.02
C VAL A 33 0.21 -11.37 0.41
N ILE A 34 1.05 -10.93 -0.54
CA ILE A 34 2.45 -10.55 -0.24
C ILE A 34 2.49 -9.40 0.77
N THR A 35 1.65 -8.39 0.54
CA THR A 35 1.54 -7.25 1.44
C THR A 35 1.05 -7.67 2.83
N LEU A 36 0.13 -8.62 2.92
CA LEU A 36 -0.36 -9.17 4.18
C LEU A 36 0.77 -9.82 4.99
N LEU A 37 1.66 -10.57 4.33
CA LEU A 37 2.84 -11.16 5.00
C LEU A 37 3.72 -10.08 5.63
N VAL A 38 3.96 -8.98 4.92
CA VAL A 38 4.68 -7.80 5.47
C VAL A 38 3.90 -7.20 6.64
N GLY A 39 2.58 -7.12 6.55
CA GLY A 39 1.72 -6.66 7.65
C GLY A 39 1.82 -7.51 8.91
N VAL A 40 1.98 -8.83 8.78
CA VAL A 40 2.23 -9.73 9.92
C VAL A 40 3.59 -9.43 10.56
N LEU A 41 4.62 -9.14 9.76
CA LEU A 41 5.93 -8.75 10.29
C LEU A 41 5.86 -7.40 11.03
N VAL A 42 5.15 -6.42 10.48
CA VAL A 42 4.92 -5.12 11.14
C VAL A 42 4.16 -5.32 12.45
N ARG A 43 3.10 -6.14 12.45
CA ARG A 43 2.37 -6.50 13.67
C ARG A 43 3.32 -7.10 14.71
N ASN A 44 4.09 -8.12 14.34
CA ASN A 44 5.01 -8.78 15.27
C ASN A 44 6.06 -7.79 15.83
N TYR A 45 6.57 -6.88 15.00
CA TYR A 45 7.46 -5.80 15.44
C TYR A 45 6.79 -4.87 16.46
N THR A 46 5.55 -4.44 16.19
CA THR A 46 4.79 -3.57 17.11
C THR A 46 4.57 -4.24 18.47
N PHE A 47 4.21 -5.53 18.49
CA PHE A 47 4.03 -6.29 19.73
C PHE A 47 5.34 -6.50 20.49
N TYR A 48 6.43 -6.80 19.78
CA TYR A 48 7.74 -7.00 20.41
C TYR A 48 8.29 -5.72 21.06
N ARG A 49 8.01 -4.56 20.46
CA ARG A 49 8.53 -3.26 20.90
C ARG A 49 7.53 -2.45 21.74
N ASP A 50 6.34 -3.02 22.00
CA ASP A 50 5.24 -2.43 22.79
C ASP A 50 4.79 -1.03 22.29
N VAL A 51 4.93 -0.76 20.99
CA VAL A 51 4.62 0.55 20.35
C VAL A 51 3.20 0.59 19.76
N HIS A 52 2.22 0.09 20.52
CA HIS A 52 0.86 -0.09 20.05
C HIS A 52 0.17 1.22 19.66
N THR A 53 0.35 2.27 20.45
CA THR A 53 -0.28 3.58 20.19
C THR A 53 0.26 4.20 18.91
N GLU A 54 1.58 4.16 18.70
CA GLU A 54 2.23 4.67 17.49
C GLU A 54 1.74 3.91 16.25
N ALA A 55 1.56 2.59 16.35
CA ALA A 55 1.05 1.78 15.25
C ALA A 55 -0.39 2.14 14.87
N TRP A 56 -1.27 2.40 15.84
CA TRP A 56 -2.65 2.84 15.57
C TRP A 56 -2.70 4.23 14.93
N VAL A 57 -1.90 5.17 15.44
CA VAL A 57 -1.78 6.52 14.85
C VAL A 57 -1.24 6.43 13.42
N ALA A 58 -0.19 5.64 13.20
CA ALA A 58 0.40 5.41 11.90
C ALA A 58 -0.58 4.77 10.91
N LEU A 59 -1.38 3.80 11.36
CA LEU A 59 -2.43 3.17 10.55
C LEU A 59 -3.49 4.18 10.12
N GLY A 60 -3.99 5.00 11.06
CA GLY A 60 -4.95 6.05 10.77
C GLY A 60 -4.41 7.09 9.78
N ALA A 61 -3.17 7.56 9.99
CA ALA A 61 -2.49 8.48 9.10
C ALA A 61 -2.28 7.88 7.70
N ALA A 62 -1.82 6.62 7.62
CA ALA A 62 -1.59 5.92 6.36
C ALA A 62 -2.88 5.74 5.56
N LEU A 63 -3.99 5.41 6.22
CA LEU A 63 -5.32 5.31 5.59
C LEU A 63 -5.79 6.65 5.06
N LEU A 64 -5.66 7.72 5.85
CA LEU A 64 -6.06 9.07 5.44
C LEU A 64 -5.24 9.53 4.23
N LEU A 65 -3.91 9.36 4.26
CA LEU A 65 -3.03 9.74 3.15
C LEU A 65 -3.34 8.93 1.89
N ASN A 66 -3.59 7.62 2.01
CA ASN A 66 -3.97 6.78 0.89
C ASN A 66 -5.35 7.14 0.33
N PHE A 67 -6.29 7.52 1.19
CA PHE A 67 -7.60 7.99 0.78
C PHE A 67 -7.50 9.33 0.03
N LEU A 68 -6.73 10.28 0.55
CA LEU A 68 -6.46 11.56 -0.13
C LEU A 68 -5.76 11.34 -1.47
N PHE A 69 -4.75 10.47 -1.51
CA PHE A 69 -4.09 10.10 -2.75
C PHE A 69 -5.06 9.50 -3.77
N TRP A 70 -5.91 8.57 -3.33
CA TRP A 70 -6.93 7.98 -4.19
C TRP A 70 -7.92 9.03 -4.71
N LEU A 71 -8.41 9.91 -3.83
CA LEU A 71 -9.40 10.93 -4.14
C LEU A 71 -8.85 11.98 -5.13
N LEU A 72 -7.61 12.42 -4.93
CA LEU A 72 -7.01 13.52 -5.69
C LEU A 72 -6.30 13.06 -6.97
N ILE A 73 -5.68 11.88 -6.95
CA ILE A 73 -4.80 11.39 -8.04
C ILE A 73 -5.26 10.03 -8.55
N GLY A 74 -5.61 9.12 -7.65
CA GLY A 74 -6.01 7.74 -7.99
C GLY A 74 -7.17 7.64 -8.95
N ARG A 75 -8.21 8.47 -8.76
CA ARG A 75 -9.41 8.45 -9.60
C ARG A 75 -9.15 8.83 -11.06
N TYR A 76 -8.21 9.73 -11.31
CA TYR A 76 -7.93 10.24 -12.66
C TYR A 76 -6.89 9.43 -13.42
N ASN A 77 -6.14 8.57 -12.72
CA ASN A 77 -5.10 7.73 -13.32
C ASN A 77 -5.35 6.26 -12.98
N PRO A 78 -6.29 5.59 -13.67
CA PRO A 78 -6.56 4.17 -13.46
C PRO A 78 -5.36 3.32 -13.88
N VAL A 79 -5.19 2.16 -13.24
CA VAL A 79 -4.13 1.20 -13.60
C VAL A 79 -4.51 0.55 -14.93
N SER A 80 -3.67 0.72 -15.95
CA SER A 80 -3.87 0.11 -17.27
C SER A 80 -3.76 -1.42 -17.19
N SER A 81 -4.54 -2.09 -18.03
CA SER A 81 -4.48 -3.55 -18.17
C SER A 81 -3.25 -3.94 -18.97
N SER A 82 -2.57 -5.01 -18.55
CA SER A 82 -1.47 -5.58 -19.33
C SER A 82 -1.92 -6.17 -20.68
N ASP A 83 -3.22 -6.38 -20.88
CA ASP A 83 -3.79 -6.91 -22.13
C ASP A 83 -3.87 -5.87 -23.25
N GLU A 84 -3.81 -4.57 -22.94
CA GLU A 84 -4.00 -3.48 -23.90
C GLU A 84 -2.66 -2.99 -24.50
N ILE A 85 -1.58 -3.72 -24.22
CA ILE A 85 -0.24 -3.40 -24.73
C ILE A 85 -0.16 -3.78 -26.20
N GLN A 86 -0.33 -2.79 -27.08
CA GLN A 86 -0.08 -2.94 -28.51
C GLN A 86 1.43 -3.00 -28.76
N VAL A 87 1.91 -4.16 -29.22
CA VAL A 87 3.31 -4.33 -29.65
C VAL A 87 3.46 -3.71 -31.04
N ILE A 88 4.24 -2.64 -31.14
CA ILE A 88 4.54 -1.99 -32.42
C ILE A 88 5.33 -2.98 -33.29
N GLY A 89 4.73 -3.44 -34.40
CA GLY A 89 5.36 -4.35 -35.37
C GLY A 89 4.87 -5.81 -35.34
N MET A 90 3.85 -6.14 -34.55
CA MET A 90 3.06 -7.37 -34.76
C MET A 90 1.91 -7.04 -35.71
N ASP A 91 2.18 -7.08 -37.02
CA ASP A 91 1.13 -7.27 -38.02
C ASP A 91 0.85 -8.79 -38.05
N ASP A 92 -0.38 -9.17 -37.67
CA ASP A 92 -0.99 -10.52 -37.61
C ASP A 92 -0.10 -11.77 -37.68
#